data_AF-A0A0V1AHS3-F1
#
_entry.id   AF-A0A0V1AHS3-F1
#
_cell.length_a   1.000
_cell.length_b   1.000
_cell.length_c   1.000
_cell.angle_alpha   90.00
_cell.angle_beta   90.00
_cell.angle_gamma   90.00
#
_symmetry.space_group_name_H-M   'P 1'
#
loop_
_entity.id
_entity.type
_entity.pdbx_description
1 polymer ?
#
loop_
_entity_poly.entity_id
_entity_poly.type
_entity_poly.pdbx_seq_one_letter_code
_entity_poly.pdbx_strand_id
1 'polypeptide(L)'
;LGLFLKKIGLSLNESLKFWEYHFRPKIDAEKFQRQYAYSIRHNYGEEGKRADYAVYSCLKIIMNNPPGIGDLNGCPFKHCDAEHLQQLLKNCGIHKDNIRNVTN
;
A
#
# COMPACT_ATOMS: atom_id res chain seq x y z
N LEU A 1 -1.17 2.08 0.71
CA LEU A 1 -2.22 1.04 0.90
C LEU A 1 -3.49 1.56 1.57
N GLY A 2 -3.43 2.29 2.69
CA GLY A 2 -4.62 2.74 3.43
C GLY A 2 -5.71 3.43 2.60
N LEU A 3 -5.36 4.44 1.79
CA LEU A 3 -6.33 5.14 0.91
C LEU A 3 -6.93 4.25 -0.19
N PHE A 4 -6.20 3.22 -0.63
CA PHE A 4 -6.72 2.24 -1.58
C PHE A 4 -7.80 1.37 -0.93
N LEU A 5 -7.54 0.88 0.29
CA LEU A 5 -8.51 0.08 1.06
C LEU A 5 -9.79 0.88 1.36
N LYS A 6 -9.66 2.15 1.75
CA LYS A 6 -10.80 3.08 1.87
C LYS A 6 -11.61 3.14 0.58
N LYS A 7 -10.95 3.34 -0.57
CA LYS A 7 -11.62 3.52 -1.87
C LYS A 7 -12.39 2.27 -2.32
N ILE A 8 -11.91 1.07 -2.00
CA ILE A 8 -12.60 -0.19 -2.31
C ILE A 8 -13.70 -0.54 -1.29
N GLY A 9 -13.95 0.31 -0.29
CA GLY A 9 -15.10 0.21 0.60
C GLY A 9 -14.80 -0.24 2.03
N LEU A 10 -13.54 -0.42 2.42
CA LEU A 10 -13.21 -0.74 3.81
C LEU A 10 -13.58 0.44 4.71
N SER A 11 -14.42 0.22 5.72
CA SER A 11 -14.83 1.28 6.63
C SER A 11 -13.69 1.67 7.58
N LEU A 12 -13.78 2.83 8.23
CA LEU A 12 -12.80 3.27 9.22
C LEU A 12 -12.61 2.24 10.34
N ASN A 13 -13.73 1.72 10.89
CA ASN A 13 -13.69 0.75 11.98
C ASN A 13 -13.03 -0.56 11.55
N GLU A 14 -13.30 -1.04 10.34
CA GLU A 14 -12.64 -2.23 9.80
C GLU A 14 -11.17 -1.97 9.49
N SER A 15 -10.82 -0.78 8.98
CA SER A 15 -9.45 -0.39 8.72
C SER A 15 -8.62 -0.34 10.00
N LEU A 16 -9.16 0.19 11.11
CA LEU A 16 -8.48 0.18 12.41
C LEU A 16 -8.22 -1.25 12.88
N LYS A 17 -9.23 -2.13 12.81
CA LYS A 17 -9.08 -3.56 13.17
C LYS A 17 -8.08 -4.28 12.28
N PHE A 18 -8.15 -4.06 10.97
CA PHE A 18 -7.25 -4.65 9.97
C PHE A 18 -5.80 -4.30 10.28
N TRP A 19 -5.49 -3.01 10.44
CA TRP A 19 -4.12 -2.58 10.68
C TRP A 19 -3.61 -2.98 12.07
N GLU A 20 -4.43 -2.87 13.11
CA GLU A 20 -4.04 -3.32 14.45
C GLU A 20 -3.69 -4.81 14.43
N TYR A 21 -4.55 -5.66 13.83
CA TYR A 21 -4.32 -7.10 13.72
C TYR A 21 -3.00 -7.43 13.01
N HIS A 22 -2.72 -6.79 11.87
CA HIS A 22 -1.49 -7.04 11.13
C HIS A 22 -0.23 -6.45 11.79
N PHE A 23 -0.39 -5.51 12.73
CA PHE A 23 0.72 -4.87 13.45
C PHE A 23 1.06 -5.60 14.76
N ARG A 24 0.14 -6.38 15.33
CA ARG A 24 0.31 -7.15 16.58
C ARG A 24 1.60 -7.92 16.73
N PRO A 25 2.18 -8.57 15.69
CA PRO A 25 3.44 -9.29 15.84
C PRO A 25 4.62 -8.40 16.30
N LYS A 26 4.52 -7.07 16.15
CA LYS A 26 5.59 -6.12 16.49
C LYS A 26 5.13 -4.94 17.35
N ILE A 27 3.82 -4.67 17.43
CA ILE A 27 3.24 -3.47 18.01
C ILE A 27 2.01 -3.89 18.80
N ASP A 28 2.01 -3.64 20.12
CA ASP A 28 0.84 -3.88 20.96
C ASP A 28 -0.31 -2.87 20.68
N ALA A 29 -1.48 -3.15 21.23
CA ALA A 29 -2.67 -2.34 21.02
C ALA A 29 -2.50 -0.88 21.50
N GLU A 30 -1.85 -0.65 22.64
CA GLU A 30 -1.66 0.69 23.19
C GLU A 30 -0.77 1.54 22.28
N LYS A 31 0.38 0.98 21.89
CA LYS A 31 1.32 1.59 20.96
C LYS A 31 0.68 1.81 19.59
N PHE A 32 -0.15 0.88 19.13
CA PHE A 32 -0.92 1.06 17.90
C PHE A 32 -1.84 2.29 17.96
N GLN A 33 -2.63 2.40 19.04
CA GLN A 33 -3.53 3.53 19.25
C GLN A 33 -2.77 4.86 19.29
N ARG A 34 -1.63 4.90 19.98
CA ARG A 34 -0.80 6.11 20.13
C ARG A 34 -0.10 6.53 18.84
N GLN A 35 0.39 5.58 18.04
CA GLN A 35 1.30 5.89 16.92
C GLN A 35 0.64 5.84 15.54
N TYR A 36 -0.42 5.06 15.35
CA TYR A 36 -0.96 4.75 14.01
C TYR A 36 -2.44 5.07 13.86
N ALA A 37 -3.26 4.89 14.90
CA ALA A 37 -4.70 5.07 14.78
C ALA A 37 -5.10 6.49 14.34
N TYR A 38 -4.36 7.52 14.78
CA TYR A 38 -4.57 8.90 14.33
C TYR A 38 -4.41 9.06 12.82
N SER A 39 -3.33 8.53 12.24
CA SER A 39 -3.08 8.67 10.79
C SER A 39 -4.10 7.92 9.96
N ILE A 40 -4.61 6.79 10.47
CA ILE A 40 -5.72 6.06 9.86
C ILE A 40 -6.97 6.94 9.88
N ARG A 41 -7.42 7.45 11.04
CA ARG A 41 -8.59 8.34 11.14
C ARG A 41 -8.47 9.58 10.24
N HIS A 42 -7.28 10.17 10.16
CA HIS A 42 -6.99 11.28 9.27
C HIS A 42 -7.19 10.95 7.78
N ASN A 43 -6.81 9.75 7.32
CA ASN A 43 -7.07 9.30 5.94
C ASN A 43 -8.58 9.20 5.61
N TYR A 44 -9.41 8.98 6.63
CA TYR A 44 -10.87 8.94 6.50
C TYR A 44 -11.53 10.32 6.68
N GLY A 45 -10.77 11.36 6.99
CA GLY A 45 -11.30 12.71 7.21
C GLY A 45 -11.89 12.92 8.61
N GLU A 46 -11.60 12.04 9.57
CA GLU A 46 -12.12 12.15 10.95
C GLU A 46 -11.20 12.98 11.87
N GLU A 47 -10.04 13.41 11.39
CA GLU A 47 -9.04 14.16 12.17
C GLU A 47 -8.53 15.39 11.40
N GLY A 48 -7.95 16.35 12.14
CA GLY A 48 -7.33 17.54 11.56
C GLY A 48 -8.31 18.38 10.74
N LYS A 49 -7.94 18.74 9.49
CA LYS A 49 -8.77 19.55 8.58
C LYS A 49 -9.98 18.81 8.00
N ARG A 50 -10.20 17.54 8.36
CA ARG A 50 -11.30 16.69 7.89
C ARG A 50 -11.45 16.63 6.37
N ALA A 51 -10.31 16.56 5.68
CA ALA A 51 -10.30 16.51 4.22
C ALA A 51 -10.61 15.10 3.71
N ASP A 52 -11.32 15.01 2.59
CA ASP A 52 -11.49 13.75 1.87
C ASP A 52 -10.26 13.45 1.01
N TYR A 53 -9.36 12.62 1.54
CA TYR A 53 -8.16 12.19 0.83
C TYR A 53 -8.50 11.17 -0.26
N ALA A 54 -8.24 11.56 -1.52
CA ALA A 54 -8.37 10.68 -2.67
C ALA A 54 -7.24 9.64 -2.75
N VAL A 55 -7.56 8.46 -3.30
CA VAL A 55 -6.57 7.43 -3.62
C VAL A 55 -5.54 7.95 -4.63
N TYR A 56 -4.31 7.45 -4.55
CA TYR A 56 -3.27 7.82 -5.50
C TYR A 56 -3.51 7.18 -6.87
N SER A 57 -3.39 7.99 -7.93
CA SER A 57 -3.38 7.51 -9.31
C SER A 57 -2.07 6.80 -9.65
N CYS A 58 -2.05 6.00 -10.71
CA CYS A 58 -0.82 5.34 -11.19
C CYS A 58 0.30 6.36 -11.43
N LEU A 59 0.00 7.48 -12.09
CA LEU A 59 0.97 8.55 -12.32
C LEU A 59 1.58 9.07 -11.01
N LYS A 60 0.75 9.30 -9.98
CA LYS A 60 1.23 9.77 -8.67
C LYS A 60 2.08 8.71 -7.97
N ILE A 61 1.71 7.44 -8.05
CA ILE A 61 2.47 6.31 -7.48
C ILE A 61 3.83 6.15 -8.16
N ILE A 62 3.88 6.37 -9.48
CA ILE A 62 5.10 6.27 -10.29
C ILE A 62 6.04 7.45 -10.05
N MET A 63 5.51 8.67 -9.90
CA MET A 63 6.33 9.90 -9.97
C MET A 63 6.70 10.51 -8.61
N ASN A 64 5.84 10.44 -7.60
CA ASN A 64 5.97 11.33 -6.44
C ASN A 64 6.72 10.76 -5.23
N ASN A 65 6.84 9.43 -5.09
CA ASN A 65 7.49 8.79 -3.94
C ASN A 65 8.12 7.46 -4.38
N PRO A 66 9.26 7.49 -5.07
CA PRO A 66 9.98 6.26 -5.39
C PRO A 66 10.36 5.52 -4.11
N PRO A 67 10.25 4.18 -4.06
CA PRO A 67 10.59 3.39 -2.88
C PRO A 67 12.10 3.45 -2.58
N GLY A 68 12.45 3.53 -1.31
CA GLY A 68 13.82 3.33 -0.82
C GLY A 68 14.15 1.86 -0.53
N ILE A 69 15.33 1.63 0.05
CA ILE A 69 15.75 0.28 0.45
C ILE A 69 14.83 -0.24 1.56
N GLY A 70 14.18 -1.38 1.31
CA GLY A 70 13.23 -2.01 2.26
C GLY A 70 11.79 -1.50 2.16
N ASP A 71 11.53 -0.50 1.32
CA ASP A 71 10.17 -0.01 1.05
C ASP A 71 9.44 -0.94 0.07
N LEU A 72 8.13 -1.06 0.26
CA LEU A 72 7.24 -1.88 -0.59
C LEU A 72 6.21 -1.03 -1.34
N ASN A 73 6.33 0.31 -1.34
CA ASN A 73 5.47 1.20 -2.11
C ASN A 73 5.94 1.38 -3.56
N GLY A 74 5.08 1.97 -4.39
CA GLY A 74 5.41 2.31 -5.76
C GLY A 74 4.80 1.36 -6.79
N CYS A 75 5.26 1.47 -8.04
CA CYS A 75 4.83 0.64 -9.16
C CYS A 75 5.91 -0.41 -9.47
N PRO A 76 5.64 -1.72 -9.32
CA PRO A 76 6.62 -2.77 -9.62
C PRO A 76 7.16 -2.70 -11.04
N PHE A 77 6.32 -2.33 -12.02
CA PHE A 77 6.72 -2.19 -13.43
C PHE A 77 7.69 -1.04 -13.69
N LYS A 78 7.83 -0.10 -12.75
CA LYS A 78 8.76 1.03 -12.86
C LYS A 78 9.95 0.92 -11.90
N HIS A 79 9.70 0.45 -10.68
CA HIS A 79 10.64 0.56 -9.57
C HIS A 79 11.34 -0.75 -9.23
N CYS A 80 10.85 -1.91 -9.69
CA CYS A 80 11.62 -3.15 -9.63
C CYS A 80 12.53 -3.24 -10.84
N ASP A 81 13.70 -3.87 -10.69
CA ASP A 81 14.47 -4.29 -11.85
C ASP A 81 13.76 -5.45 -12.59
N ALA A 82 14.24 -5.72 -13.81
CA ALA A 82 13.64 -6.71 -14.67
C ALA A 82 13.66 -8.11 -14.05
N GLU A 83 14.72 -8.50 -13.35
CA GLU A 83 14.84 -9.83 -12.76
C GLU A 83 13.81 -10.05 -11.64
N HIS A 84 13.72 -9.10 -10.71
CA HIS A 84 12.73 -9.13 -9.64
C HIS A 84 11.30 -9.07 -10.18
N LEU A 85 11.03 -8.26 -11.21
CA LEU A 85 9.72 -8.20 -11.83
C LEU A 85 9.33 -9.54 -12.50
N GLN A 86 10.26 -10.20 -13.20
CA GLN A 86 10.00 -11.52 -13.79
C GLN A 86 9.70 -12.57 -12.72
N GLN A 87 10.42 -12.55 -11.59
CA GLN A 87 10.16 -13.43 -10.47
C GLN A 87 8.77 -13.18 -9.84
N LEU A 88 8.40 -11.92 -9.63
CA LEU A 88 7.07 -11.55 -9.13
C LEU A 88 5.96 -12.05 -10.07
N LEU A 89 6.09 -11.80 -11.37
CA LEU A 89 5.10 -12.25 -12.37
C LEU A 89 4.99 -13.77 -12.41
N LYS A 90 6.11 -14.50 -12.29
CA LYS A 90 6.12 -15.96 -12.19
C LYS A 90 5.41 -16.44 -10.93
N ASN A 91 5.62 -15.79 -9.79
CA ASN A 91 4.95 -16.12 -8.52
C ASN A 91 3.45 -15.83 -8.56
N CYS A 92 3.01 -14.89 -9.40
CA CYS A 92 1.59 -14.65 -9.70
C CYS A 92 0.98 -15.69 -10.66
N GLY A 93 1.76 -16.68 -11.12
CA GLY A 93 1.29 -17.74 -12.03
C GLY A 93 1.25 -17.34 -13.51
N ILE A 94 1.92 -16.25 -13.91
CA ILE A 94 1.97 -15.84 -15.31
C ILE A 94 2.91 -16.75 -16.10
N HIS A 95 2.46 -17.21 -17.26
CA HIS A 95 3.26 -18.07 -18.15
C HIS A 95 4.51 -17.34 -18.67
N LYS A 96 5.63 -18.07 -18.83
CA LYS A 96 6.94 -17.50 -19.21
C LYS A 96 6.90 -16.67 -20.51
N ASP A 97 6.15 -17.13 -21.50
CA ASP A 97 6.04 -16.42 -22.78
C ASP A 97 5.38 -15.05 -22.64
N ASN A 98 4.42 -14.93 -21.71
CA ASN A 98 3.75 -13.67 -21.42
C ASN A 98 4.61 -12.73 -20.58
N ILE A 99 5.45 -13.28 -19.70
CA ILE A 99 6.40 -12.48 -18.89
C ILE A 99 7.34 -11.70 -19.79
N ARG A 100 7.86 -12.35 -20.85
CA ARG A 100 8.78 -11.71 -21.81
C ARG A 100 8.16 -10.48 -22.50
N ASN A 101 6.85 -10.47 -22.71
CA ASN A 101 6.15 -9.35 -23.34
C ASN A 101 5.94 -8.16 -22.39
N VAL A 102 6.00 -8.39 -21.08
CA VAL A 102 5.78 -7.36 -20.05
C VAL A 102 7.09 -6.72 -19.60
N THR A 103 8.21 -7.43 -19.71
CA THR A 103 9.52 -6.97 -19.23
C THR A 103 10.49 -6.49 -20.31
N ASN A 104 10.09 -6.54 -21.59
CA ASN A 104 10.83 -6.01 -22.74
C ASN A 104 10.10 -4.79 -23.31
#